data_AF-A0A6L6QGU4-F1
#
_entry.id   AF-A0A6L6QGU4-F1
#
_cell.length_a   1.000
_cell.length_b   1.000
_cell.length_c   1.000
_cell.angle_alpha   90.00
_cell.angle_beta   90.00
_cell.angle_gamma   90.00
#
_symmetry.space_group_name_H-M   'P 1'
#
loop_
_entity.id
_entity.type
_entity.pdbx_description
1 polymer ?
#
loop_
_entity_poly.entity_id
_entity_poly.type
_entity_poly.pdbx_seq_one_letter_code
_entity_poly.pdbx_strand_id
1 'polypeptide(L)'
;MTLFEVGVKSAGVDIVRYLSTKAYTASANTPYQAVVAVGLKVTESISPDSAASLSAGDIEIHNADGARDSWLDDIWVNQPVNAYVGDVRWDRADFRQVFSGVIVDIGCKSRDRLSLRLVNKLERLNTPVTDVKIGGNATNPDALVPVLLGECHNISPVQTNPVSLEYAFGDGSNEAVAEVRTEGKPRGAVTVTPNTGRLVFNEGVGPGVVTCDAQGVKYNGSYVNTISQLVQYLVTQRGKAATRFTAADLDAVQLAAFDAANPQPVGLYLTDRTNVLVACQQLASSVGAQLVPSMTGKLRLIQFALPAAATAEILPSQQLDRSITIVRRTEVAASVKVGYCRNWTPQDKLQTSLPDAHKTLYAQQWLSVTAVDAGVQATYKLDAEPVQIDTCLLRKVDGQAEANRRLAIVKVPRTTYRFDATPAHLMLELGQAVKLFSNRFGLAAGKVGQLTSRTADWDTLRSTLEVTV
;
A
#
# COMPACT_ATOMS: atom_id res chain seq x y z
N MET A 1 -3.32 -4.07 31.43
CA MET A 1 -3.40 -2.60 31.54
C MET A 1 -2.82 -2.02 30.27
N THR A 2 -3.32 -0.86 29.84
CA THR A 2 -2.83 -0.16 28.65
C THR A 2 -2.27 1.22 29.02
N LEU A 3 -1.07 1.50 28.50
CA LEU A 3 -0.36 2.77 28.58
C LEU A 3 -0.36 3.44 27.20
N PHE A 4 -0.42 4.77 27.17
CA PHE A 4 -0.41 5.57 25.97
C PHE A 4 0.63 6.68 26.11
N GLU A 5 1.45 6.85 25.09
CA GLU A 5 2.37 7.96 24.92
C GLU A 5 1.90 8.76 23.72
N VAL A 6 1.41 9.97 23.98
CA VAL A 6 0.67 10.76 23.00
C VAL A 6 1.40 12.07 22.77
N GLY A 7 1.94 12.26 21.58
CA GLY A 7 2.52 13.54 21.16
C GLY A 7 1.44 14.60 21.02
N VAL A 8 1.79 15.84 21.36
CA VAL A 8 0.92 17.00 21.19
C VAL A 8 1.77 18.27 21.13
N LYS A 9 1.35 19.23 20.32
CA LYS A 9 1.94 20.56 20.34
C LYS A 9 1.06 21.48 21.19
N SER A 10 1.55 21.80 22.38
CA SER A 10 0.85 22.62 23.38
C SER A 10 1.60 23.92 23.61
N ALA A 11 0.90 25.05 23.53
CA ALA A 11 1.50 26.39 23.63
C ALA A 11 2.74 26.60 22.73
N GLY A 12 2.75 25.99 21.55
CA GLY A 12 3.85 26.08 20.58
C GLY A 12 5.01 25.09 20.78
N VAL A 13 4.97 24.26 21.83
CA VAL A 13 6.03 23.29 22.17
C VAL A 13 5.53 21.86 21.98
N ASP A 14 6.35 21.01 21.36
CA ASP A 14 6.07 19.58 21.26
C ASP A 14 6.34 18.90 22.61
N ILE A 15 5.32 18.27 23.17
CA ILE A 15 5.38 17.52 24.42
C ILE A 15 4.77 16.12 24.25
N VAL A 16 5.03 15.24 25.20
CA VAL A 16 4.39 13.91 25.28
C VAL A 16 3.49 13.87 26.52
N ARG A 17 2.21 13.55 26.30
CA ARG A 17 1.26 13.25 27.37
C ARG A 17 1.26 11.74 27.63
N TYR A 18 1.48 11.36 28.89
CA TYR A 18 1.51 9.97 29.35
C TYR A 18 0.16 9.61 29.98
N LEU A 19 -0.62 8.77 29.31
CA LEU A 19 -1.99 8.42 29.68
C LEU A 19 -2.12 6.91 29.94
N SER A 20 -3.05 6.50 30.78
CA SER A 20 -3.24 5.10 31.14
C SER A 20 -4.67 4.80 31.54
N THR A 21 -5.00 3.51 31.45
CA THR A 21 -6.28 2.94 31.93
C THR A 21 -6.31 2.72 33.45
N LYS A 22 -5.14 2.65 34.10
CA LYS A 22 -4.98 2.48 35.55
C LYS A 22 -3.74 3.25 36.00
N ALA A 23 -3.72 3.67 37.28
CA ALA A 23 -2.59 4.40 37.84
C ALA A 23 -1.28 3.62 37.68
N TYR A 24 -0.27 4.29 37.14
CA TYR A 24 1.04 3.71 36.89
C TYR A 24 2.11 4.81 36.90
N THR A 25 3.26 4.51 37.48
CA THR A 25 4.42 5.40 37.49
C THR A 25 5.62 4.60 37.02
N ALA A 26 6.26 5.04 35.93
CA ALA A 26 7.46 4.38 35.44
C ALA A 26 8.64 4.59 36.40
N SER A 27 9.65 3.72 36.32
CA SER A 27 10.85 3.75 37.18
C SER A 27 11.65 5.06 37.13
N ALA A 28 11.48 5.88 36.09
CA ALA A 28 12.01 7.25 36.00
C ALA A 28 11.13 8.32 36.68
N ASN A 29 10.23 7.94 37.59
CA ASN A 29 9.21 8.80 38.20
C ASN A 29 8.31 9.54 37.19
N THR A 30 8.15 9.01 35.97
CA THR A 30 7.21 9.56 34.99
C THR A 30 5.80 9.02 35.29
N PRO A 31 4.86 9.86 35.77
CA PRO A 31 3.52 9.40 36.08
C PRO A 31 2.69 9.27 34.80
N TYR A 32 1.98 8.16 34.66
CA TYR A 32 0.95 7.99 33.66
C TYR A 32 -0.41 8.33 34.29
N GLN A 33 -1.12 9.27 33.67
CA GLN A 33 -2.40 9.73 34.21
C GLN A 33 -3.48 8.68 33.95
N ALA A 34 -4.16 8.20 34.99
CA ALA A 34 -5.22 7.21 34.91
C ALA A 34 -6.54 7.82 34.41
N VAL A 35 -6.55 8.26 33.15
CA VAL A 35 -7.61 9.10 32.57
C VAL A 35 -8.28 8.45 31.37
N VAL A 36 -7.75 7.32 30.89
CA VAL A 36 -8.30 6.62 29.72
C VAL A 36 -9.46 5.73 30.16
N ALA A 37 -10.65 5.97 29.58
CA ALA A 37 -11.91 5.35 29.97
C ALA A 37 -12.12 3.96 29.35
N VAL A 38 -11.65 3.76 28.13
CA VAL A 38 -11.79 2.50 27.38
C VAL A 38 -10.44 2.13 26.80
N GLY A 39 -10.08 0.85 26.87
CA GLY A 39 -8.86 0.34 26.26
C GLY A 39 -8.84 0.44 24.73
N LEU A 40 -7.74 0.00 24.13
CA LEU A 40 -7.53 0.09 22.69
C LEU A 40 -8.12 -1.13 21.96
N LYS A 41 -8.88 -0.86 20.90
CA LYS A 41 -9.31 -1.86 19.92
C LYS A 41 -8.71 -1.56 18.56
N VAL A 42 -8.01 -2.52 17.95
CA VAL A 42 -7.34 -2.35 16.64
C VAL A 42 -7.93 -3.33 15.65
N THR A 43 -8.34 -2.85 14.48
CA THR A 43 -8.91 -3.67 13.40
C THR A 43 -8.09 -3.52 12.13
N GLU A 44 -7.55 -4.62 11.62
CA GLU A 44 -6.80 -4.72 10.37
C GLU A 44 -7.57 -5.64 9.40
N SER A 45 -7.67 -5.29 8.13
CA SER A 45 -8.25 -6.16 7.10
C SER A 45 -7.63 -5.95 5.72
N ILE A 46 -7.61 -7.04 4.95
CA ILE A 46 -7.28 -7.08 3.51
C ILE A 46 -8.43 -7.74 2.77
N SER A 47 -8.59 -7.40 1.50
CA SER A 47 -9.62 -7.98 0.64
C SER A 47 -9.10 -8.09 -0.78
N PRO A 48 -9.53 -9.11 -1.55
CA PRO A 48 -9.22 -9.18 -2.98
C PRO A 48 -9.88 -8.05 -3.79
N ASP A 49 -10.97 -7.44 -3.31
CA ASP A 49 -11.81 -6.52 -4.10
C ASP A 49 -11.85 -5.08 -3.57
N SER A 50 -11.33 -4.84 -2.36
CA SER A 50 -11.34 -3.53 -1.72
C SER A 50 -9.99 -3.22 -1.11
N ALA A 51 -9.63 -1.94 -1.04
CA ALA A 51 -8.39 -1.52 -0.39
C ALA A 51 -8.28 -2.07 1.04
N ALA A 52 -7.05 -2.37 1.46
CA ALA A 52 -6.79 -2.73 2.85
C ALA A 52 -7.22 -1.60 3.78
N SER A 53 -7.63 -1.96 5.00
CA SER A 53 -7.93 -0.99 6.03
C SER A 53 -7.28 -1.36 7.35
N LEU A 54 -6.74 -0.34 8.03
CA LEU A 54 -6.39 -0.41 9.45
C LEU A 54 -7.13 0.73 10.15
N SER A 55 -7.95 0.38 11.13
CA SER A 55 -8.59 1.33 12.04
C SER A 55 -8.22 1.00 13.49
N ALA A 56 -8.02 2.04 14.29
CA ALA A 56 -7.94 1.92 15.74
C ALA A 56 -9.14 2.66 16.32
N GLY A 57 -9.74 2.11 17.37
CA GLY A 57 -10.76 2.81 18.14
C GLY A 57 -10.17 4.06 18.78
N ASP A 58 -11.02 5.08 18.95
CA ASP A 58 -10.63 6.32 19.61
C ASP A 58 -10.16 6.06 21.05
N ILE A 59 -9.22 6.90 21.53
CA ILE A 59 -8.87 6.92 22.94
C ILE A 59 -9.85 7.86 23.66
N GLU A 60 -10.70 7.29 24.51
CA GLU A 60 -11.62 8.07 25.33
C GLU A 60 -10.96 8.52 26.63
N ILE A 61 -11.09 9.81 26.94
CA ILE A 61 -10.47 10.46 28.09
C ILE A 61 -11.55 11.00 29.03
N HIS A 62 -11.41 10.70 30.32
CA HIS A 62 -12.25 11.26 31.37
C HIS A 62 -12.01 12.78 31.54
N ASN A 63 -13.09 13.55 31.46
CA ASN A 63 -13.09 15.01 31.65
C ASN A 63 -14.37 15.51 32.36
N ALA A 64 -14.85 14.77 33.36
CA ALA A 64 -16.10 15.10 34.05
C ALA A 64 -16.03 16.42 34.84
N ASP A 65 -14.83 16.83 35.24
CA ASP A 65 -14.54 18.03 36.02
C ASP A 65 -14.07 19.22 35.15
N GLY A 66 -13.96 19.03 33.82
CA GLY A 66 -13.45 20.06 32.89
C GLY A 66 -11.95 20.32 33.00
N ALA A 67 -11.20 19.54 33.80
CA ALA A 67 -9.77 19.78 34.05
C ALA A 67 -8.89 19.70 32.78
N ARG A 68 -9.43 19.15 31.68
CA ARG A 68 -8.74 18.97 30.39
C ARG A 68 -9.37 19.77 29.25
N ASP A 69 -10.23 20.74 29.55
CA ASP A 69 -10.88 21.56 28.51
C ASP A 69 -9.85 22.28 27.62
N SER A 70 -8.73 22.74 28.21
CA SER A 70 -7.63 23.39 27.47
C SER A 70 -6.94 22.48 26.46
N TRP A 71 -7.14 21.16 26.52
CA TRP A 71 -6.59 20.24 25.51
C TRP A 71 -7.23 20.45 24.15
N LEU A 72 -8.43 21.04 24.08
CA LEU A 72 -9.08 21.39 22.82
C LEU A 72 -8.38 22.53 22.07
N ASP A 73 -7.53 23.31 22.76
CA ASP A 73 -6.75 24.40 22.16
C ASP A 73 -5.37 23.92 21.65
N ASP A 74 -4.98 22.69 21.99
CA ASP A 74 -3.70 22.10 21.57
C ASP A 74 -3.77 21.57 20.13
N ILE A 75 -2.61 21.44 19.48
CA ILE A 75 -2.52 20.89 18.12
C ILE A 75 -2.20 19.38 18.20
N TRP A 76 -3.20 18.56 17.88
CA TRP A 76 -3.11 17.10 17.89
C TRP A 76 -2.89 16.49 16.51
N VAL A 77 -3.28 17.20 15.44
CA VAL A 77 -3.20 16.68 14.08
C VAL A 77 -1.78 16.26 13.70
N ASN A 78 -1.64 15.06 13.12
CA ASN A 78 -0.38 14.43 12.72
C ASN A 78 0.62 14.18 13.86
N GLN A 79 0.19 14.23 15.12
CA GLN A 79 1.04 13.91 16.24
C GLN A 79 1.12 12.39 16.49
N PRO A 80 2.27 11.86 16.92
CA PRO A 80 2.46 10.43 17.11
C PRO A 80 1.70 9.91 18.33
N VAL A 81 1.24 8.68 18.26
CA VAL A 81 0.61 7.97 19.38
C VAL A 81 1.11 6.54 19.44
N ASN A 82 1.55 6.10 20.61
CA ASN A 82 1.97 4.73 20.86
C ASN A 82 1.18 4.16 22.03
N ALA A 83 0.66 2.94 21.86
CA ALA A 83 -0.01 2.22 22.93
C ALA A 83 0.75 0.95 23.30
N TYR A 84 0.80 0.67 24.60
CA TYR A 84 1.54 -0.45 25.15
C TYR A 84 0.67 -1.22 26.15
N VAL A 85 0.77 -2.55 26.14
CA VAL A 85 0.04 -3.43 27.04
C VAL A 85 1.01 -4.16 27.95
N GLY A 86 0.64 -4.26 29.22
CA GLY A 86 1.43 -4.95 30.24
C GLY A 86 0.73 -5.04 31.59
N ASP A 87 1.46 -5.56 32.57
CA ASP A 87 1.05 -5.63 33.97
C ASP A 87 1.54 -4.38 34.73
N VAL A 88 0.78 -3.93 35.73
CA VAL A 88 1.13 -2.75 36.54
C VAL A 88 2.43 -2.94 37.34
N ARG A 89 2.84 -4.18 37.57
CA ARG A 89 4.07 -4.54 38.28
C ARG A 89 5.31 -4.54 37.39
N TRP A 90 5.14 -4.47 36.08
CA TRP A 90 6.25 -4.50 35.14
C TRP A 90 6.92 -3.14 35.03
N ASP A 91 8.22 -3.14 34.74
CA ASP A 91 8.90 -1.93 34.30
C ASP A 91 8.37 -1.49 32.95
N ARG A 92 8.40 -0.18 32.67
CA ARG A 92 7.89 0.38 31.41
C ARG A 92 8.56 -0.26 30.18
N ALA A 93 9.83 -0.66 30.29
CA ALA A 93 10.57 -1.32 29.22
C ALA A 93 10.03 -2.72 28.86
N ASP A 94 9.36 -3.39 29.80
CA ASP A 94 8.79 -4.73 29.58
C ASP A 94 7.39 -4.69 28.97
N PHE A 95 6.73 -3.52 28.95
CA PHE A 95 5.48 -3.35 28.24
C PHE A 95 5.67 -3.59 26.75
N ARG A 96 4.69 -4.26 26.14
CA ARG A 96 4.72 -4.58 24.71
C ARG A 96 3.93 -3.55 23.93
N GLN A 97 4.55 -2.97 22.92
CA GLN A 97 3.87 -2.05 22.02
C GLN A 97 2.84 -2.82 21.20
N VAL A 98 1.59 -2.38 21.26
CA VAL A 98 0.47 -3.00 20.53
C VAL A 98 -0.13 -2.07 19.49
N PHE A 99 0.27 -0.79 19.49
CA PHE A 99 -0.14 0.17 18.48
C PHE A 99 0.89 1.28 18.28
N SER A 100 1.07 1.70 17.03
CA SER A 100 1.74 2.95 16.65
C SER A 100 0.98 3.61 15.51
N GLY A 101 0.55 4.84 15.72
CA GLY A 101 -0.26 5.58 14.75
C GLY A 101 -0.02 7.08 14.83
N VAL A 102 -0.93 7.82 14.21
CA VAL A 102 -1.00 9.28 14.30
C VAL A 102 -2.41 9.73 14.69
N ILE A 103 -2.49 10.90 15.28
CA ILE A 103 -3.77 11.49 15.72
C ILE A 103 -4.32 12.36 14.60
N VAL A 104 -5.61 12.21 14.32
CA VAL A 104 -6.34 13.09 13.40
C VAL A 104 -6.66 14.39 14.11
N ASP A 105 -7.35 14.28 15.23
CA ASP A 105 -7.70 15.41 16.07
C ASP A 105 -8.24 14.93 17.44
N ILE A 106 -8.38 15.87 18.37
CA ILE A 106 -9.18 15.69 19.58
C ILE A 106 -10.61 16.17 19.33
N GLY A 107 -11.59 15.50 19.95
CA GLY A 107 -12.98 15.94 19.94
C GLY A 107 -13.65 15.74 21.29
N CYS A 108 -14.85 16.28 21.43
CA CYS A 108 -15.72 16.05 22.59
C CYS A 108 -16.77 14.99 22.22
N LYS A 109 -16.75 13.83 22.91
CA LYS A 109 -17.72 12.74 22.68
C LYS A 109 -19.00 12.96 23.49
N SER A 110 -18.85 13.47 24.71
CA SER A 110 -19.93 13.91 25.59
C SER A 110 -19.38 14.94 26.57
N ARG A 111 -20.25 15.59 27.35
CA ARG A 111 -19.86 16.59 28.36
C ARG A 111 -18.68 16.15 29.24
N ASP A 112 -18.61 14.87 29.56
CA ASP A 112 -17.63 14.31 30.51
C ASP A 112 -16.50 13.52 29.82
N ARG A 113 -16.43 13.53 28.48
CA ARG A 113 -15.52 12.69 27.69
C ARG A 113 -14.93 13.42 26.49
N LEU A 114 -13.61 13.46 26.44
CA LEU A 114 -12.84 13.80 25.24
C LEU A 114 -12.48 12.52 24.47
N SER A 115 -12.25 12.64 23.18
CA SER A 115 -11.93 11.52 22.27
C SER A 115 -10.77 11.90 21.37
N LEU A 116 -9.67 11.14 21.41
CA LEU A 116 -8.59 11.27 20.43
C LEU A 116 -8.86 10.30 19.29
N ARG A 117 -9.06 10.84 18.09
CA ARG A 117 -9.28 10.05 16.87
C ARG A 117 -7.95 9.57 16.31
N LEU A 118 -7.81 8.27 16.16
CA LEU A 118 -6.56 7.64 15.72
C LEU A 118 -6.67 7.17 14.28
N VAL A 119 -5.59 7.37 13.53
CA VAL A 119 -5.40 6.74 12.22
C VAL A 119 -4.01 6.12 12.12
N ASN A 120 -3.85 5.27 11.12
CA ASN A 120 -2.58 4.62 10.88
C ASN A 120 -1.56 5.58 10.23
N LYS A 121 -0.28 5.20 10.24
CA LYS A 121 0.79 6.03 9.70
C LYS A 121 0.73 6.26 8.18
N LEU A 122 -0.05 5.50 7.41
CA LEU A 122 -0.17 5.73 5.97
C LEU A 122 -0.79 7.10 5.66
N GLU A 123 -1.53 7.71 6.61
CA GLU A 123 -2.06 9.07 6.45
C GLU A 123 -0.95 10.09 6.15
N ARG A 124 0.25 9.89 6.68
CA ARG A 124 1.43 10.73 6.39
C ARG A 124 1.80 10.74 4.89
N LEU A 125 1.40 9.71 4.16
CA LEU A 125 1.64 9.55 2.72
C LEU A 125 0.55 10.21 1.87
N ASN A 126 -0.46 10.85 2.47
CA ASN A 126 -1.49 11.60 1.73
C ASN A 126 -0.97 12.96 1.22
N THR A 127 0.11 12.91 0.46
CA THR A 127 0.71 14.06 -0.21
C THR A 127 1.05 13.71 -1.66
N PRO A 128 1.15 14.71 -2.56
CA PRO A 128 1.61 14.47 -3.93
C PRO A 128 3.01 13.86 -3.98
N VAL A 129 3.28 12.97 -4.94
CA VAL A 129 4.62 12.42 -5.21
C VAL A 129 5.61 13.55 -5.51
N THR A 130 5.18 14.50 -6.34
CA THR A 130 5.90 15.73 -6.66
C THR A 130 4.89 16.86 -6.91
N ASP A 131 5.30 18.09 -6.62
CA ASP A 131 4.65 19.33 -7.03
C ASP A 131 5.63 20.28 -7.76
N VAL A 132 6.80 19.75 -8.14
CA VAL A 132 7.82 20.49 -8.88
C VAL A 132 7.34 20.72 -10.31
N LYS A 133 7.10 21.99 -10.65
CA LYS A 133 6.77 22.43 -12.01
C LYS A 133 8.03 22.53 -12.87
N ILE A 134 7.87 22.37 -14.17
CA ILE A 134 8.92 22.56 -15.17
C ILE A 134 9.46 24.00 -15.12
N GLY A 135 8.56 24.99 -15.12
CA GLY A 135 8.90 26.42 -15.09
C GLY A 135 9.63 26.92 -16.35
N GLY A 136 10.25 28.10 -16.23
CA GLY A 136 11.13 28.66 -17.26
C GLY A 136 10.43 28.95 -18.60
N ASN A 137 11.15 28.67 -19.69
CA ASN A 137 10.73 28.94 -21.07
C ASN A 137 9.96 27.79 -21.72
N ALA A 138 9.49 26.82 -20.94
CA ALA A 138 8.75 25.68 -21.46
C ALA A 138 7.45 26.12 -22.14
N THR A 139 7.00 25.34 -23.13
CA THR A 139 5.69 25.58 -23.78
C THR A 139 4.53 25.51 -22.78
N ASN A 140 4.64 24.64 -21.78
CA ASN A 140 3.73 24.57 -20.65
C ASN A 140 4.53 24.63 -19.33
N PRO A 141 4.81 25.83 -18.80
CA PRO A 141 5.64 25.97 -17.60
C PRO A 141 4.96 25.48 -16.32
N ASP A 142 3.62 25.32 -16.33
CA ASP A 142 2.84 24.78 -15.22
C ASP A 142 2.76 23.26 -15.17
N ALA A 143 3.22 22.57 -16.23
CA ALA A 143 3.36 21.12 -16.23
C ALA A 143 4.31 20.68 -15.11
N LEU A 144 4.04 19.52 -14.52
CA LEU A 144 4.95 18.93 -13.52
C LEU A 144 6.14 18.27 -14.21
N VAL A 145 7.28 18.27 -13.53
CA VAL A 145 8.40 17.40 -13.91
C VAL A 145 7.95 15.96 -13.71
N PRO A 146 7.98 15.12 -14.75
CA PRO A 146 7.50 13.75 -14.64
C PRO A 146 8.38 12.93 -13.70
N VAL A 147 7.79 11.91 -13.08
CA VAL A 147 8.50 10.92 -12.25
C VAL A 147 8.38 9.57 -12.94
N LEU A 148 9.52 8.96 -13.24
CA LEU A 148 9.61 7.65 -13.89
C LEU A 148 10.06 6.59 -12.87
N LEU A 149 9.18 5.64 -12.59
CA LEU A 149 9.42 4.53 -11.67
C LEU A 149 9.52 3.22 -12.44
N GLY A 150 10.59 2.46 -12.22
CA GLY A 150 10.80 1.20 -12.91
C GLY A 150 11.10 1.39 -14.39
N GLU A 151 10.43 0.69 -15.30
CA GLU A 151 10.62 0.86 -16.76
C GLU A 151 9.28 1.10 -17.44
N CYS A 152 9.19 2.11 -18.30
CA CYS A 152 7.96 2.46 -18.99
C CYS A 152 8.17 2.56 -20.49
N HIS A 153 7.21 2.02 -21.24
CA HIS A 153 7.26 2.01 -22.70
C HIS A 153 6.39 3.10 -23.31
N ASN A 154 6.94 3.72 -24.34
CA ASN A 154 6.29 4.73 -25.15
C ASN A 154 5.73 5.89 -24.31
N ILE A 155 6.50 6.36 -23.32
CA ILE A 155 6.17 7.56 -22.55
C ILE A 155 6.31 8.79 -23.43
N SER A 156 5.58 9.86 -23.10
CA SER A 156 5.73 11.18 -23.71
C SER A 156 6.51 12.09 -22.74
N PRO A 157 7.80 12.39 -23.03
CA PRO A 157 8.57 13.37 -22.28
C PRO A 157 7.94 14.77 -22.36
N VAL A 158 8.02 15.53 -21.27
CA VAL A 158 7.49 16.90 -21.19
C VAL A 158 8.54 17.89 -21.70
N GLN A 159 8.20 18.74 -22.67
CA GLN A 159 9.12 19.74 -23.20
C GLN A 159 9.49 20.77 -22.13
N THR A 160 10.78 20.90 -21.79
CA THR A 160 11.29 21.85 -20.79
C THR A 160 11.78 23.14 -21.42
N ASN A 161 12.30 23.07 -22.65
CA ASN A 161 12.79 24.25 -23.36
C ASN A 161 12.63 24.06 -24.89
N PRO A 162 11.77 24.84 -25.55
CA PRO A 162 11.54 24.74 -26.99
C PRO A 162 12.71 25.29 -27.83
N VAL A 163 13.57 26.15 -27.27
CA VAL A 163 14.71 26.74 -27.99
C VAL A 163 15.87 25.75 -28.06
N SER A 164 16.21 25.13 -26.92
CA SER A 164 17.26 24.12 -26.86
C SER A 164 16.77 22.70 -27.20
N LEU A 165 15.50 22.55 -27.57
CA LEU A 165 14.85 21.27 -27.85
C LEU A 165 15.04 20.25 -26.71
N GLU A 166 14.92 20.72 -25.47
CA GLU A 166 15.07 19.91 -24.26
C GLU A 166 13.72 19.39 -23.77
N TYR A 167 13.72 18.12 -23.33
CA TYR A 167 12.58 17.41 -22.78
C TYR A 167 12.96 16.69 -21.49
N ALA A 168 12.03 16.59 -20.55
CA ALA A 168 12.13 15.80 -19.33
C ALA A 168 11.33 14.51 -19.45
N PHE A 169 11.99 13.36 -19.27
CA PHE A 169 11.33 12.04 -19.19
C PHE A 169 11.25 11.52 -17.75
N GLY A 170 11.88 12.22 -16.82
CA GLY A 170 11.92 11.90 -15.41
C GLY A 170 12.56 13.04 -14.63
N ASP A 171 12.72 12.84 -13.34
CA ASP A 171 13.47 13.71 -12.46
C ASP A 171 14.60 12.96 -11.75
N GLY A 172 15.58 13.70 -11.26
CA GLY A 172 16.74 13.13 -10.58
C GLY A 172 17.50 12.10 -11.44
N SER A 173 18.15 11.15 -10.76
CA SER A 173 18.95 10.12 -11.41
C SER A 173 18.07 8.95 -11.87
N ASN A 174 18.12 8.72 -13.18
CA ASN A 174 17.45 7.63 -13.87
C ASN A 174 18.50 6.68 -14.47
N GLU A 175 18.09 5.46 -14.83
CA GLU A 175 19.00 4.44 -15.36
C GLU A 175 19.40 4.74 -16.81
N ALA A 176 18.44 4.69 -17.74
CA ALA A 176 18.73 4.76 -19.16
C ALA A 176 17.49 5.10 -19.99
N VAL A 177 17.70 5.44 -21.26
CA VAL A 177 16.65 5.53 -22.28
C VAL A 177 17.07 4.59 -23.41
N ALA A 178 16.20 3.64 -23.74
CA ALA A 178 16.49 2.62 -24.75
C ALA A 178 16.32 3.17 -26.17
N GLU A 179 15.25 3.94 -26.39
CA GLU A 179 14.96 4.52 -27.70
C GLU A 179 14.15 5.81 -27.55
N VAL A 180 14.49 6.82 -28.36
CA VAL A 180 13.73 8.06 -28.50
C VAL A 180 13.13 8.10 -29.90
N ARG A 181 11.88 8.54 -30.01
CA ARG A 181 11.10 8.53 -31.24
C ARG A 181 10.35 9.83 -31.44
N THR A 182 10.08 10.14 -32.71
CA THR A 182 9.07 11.12 -33.12
C THR A 182 8.15 10.43 -34.14
N GLU A 183 6.83 10.50 -33.96
CA GLU A 183 5.85 9.78 -34.82
C GLU A 183 6.16 8.26 -34.92
N GLY A 184 6.58 7.65 -33.81
CA GLY A 184 6.96 6.24 -33.77
C GLY A 184 8.25 5.89 -34.53
N LYS A 185 8.95 6.85 -35.15
CA LYS A 185 10.23 6.62 -35.83
C LYS A 185 11.41 6.90 -34.89
N PRO A 186 12.40 5.98 -34.79
CA PRO A 186 13.59 6.20 -33.97
C PRO A 186 14.38 7.45 -34.38
N ARG A 187 14.97 8.14 -33.41
CA ARG A 187 15.79 9.34 -33.57
C ARG A 187 17.19 9.07 -33.04
N GLY A 188 18.19 9.13 -33.93
CA GLY A 188 19.59 8.83 -33.58
C GLY A 188 20.37 10.01 -33.00
N ALA A 189 19.96 11.26 -33.27
CA ALA A 189 20.66 12.47 -32.84
C ALA A 189 20.04 13.08 -31.57
N VAL A 190 20.02 12.29 -30.48
CA VAL A 190 19.49 12.72 -29.18
C VAL A 190 20.52 12.50 -28.10
N THR A 191 20.87 13.56 -27.38
CA THR A 191 21.71 13.48 -26.17
C THR A 191 20.81 13.13 -25.00
N VAL A 192 21.08 11.98 -24.36
CA VAL A 192 20.37 11.54 -23.15
C VAL A 192 21.24 11.84 -21.94
N THR A 193 20.65 12.48 -20.93
CA THR A 193 21.28 12.74 -19.63
C THR A 193 20.47 12.05 -18.53
N PRO A 194 20.72 10.75 -18.25
CA PRO A 194 19.92 10.00 -17.28
C PRO A 194 19.99 10.57 -15.86
N ASN A 195 21.13 11.14 -15.46
CA ASN A 195 21.34 11.69 -14.11
C ASN A 195 20.41 12.86 -13.75
N THR A 196 19.79 13.50 -14.73
CA THR A 196 18.81 14.57 -14.53
C THR A 196 17.46 14.26 -15.16
N GLY A 197 17.30 13.10 -15.81
CA GLY A 197 16.07 12.74 -16.53
C GLY A 197 15.80 13.65 -17.74
N ARG A 198 16.84 14.03 -18.49
CA ARG A 198 16.73 14.96 -19.64
C ARG A 198 17.13 14.33 -20.97
N LEU A 199 16.51 14.84 -22.03
CA LEU A 199 16.76 14.52 -23.44
C LEU A 199 16.91 15.84 -24.21
N VAL A 200 17.93 15.93 -25.05
CA VAL A 200 18.15 17.09 -25.93
C VAL A 200 18.29 16.62 -27.37
N PHE A 201 17.45 17.13 -28.26
CA PHE A 201 17.60 16.87 -29.68
C PHE A 201 18.71 17.74 -30.26
N ASN A 202 19.67 17.12 -30.95
CA ASN A 202 20.78 17.83 -31.60
C ASN A 202 20.43 18.26 -33.04
N GLU A 203 19.19 18.02 -33.46
CA GLU A 203 18.61 18.36 -34.75
C GLU A 203 17.13 18.73 -34.58
N GLY A 204 16.47 19.23 -35.61
CA GLY A 204 15.05 19.54 -35.54
C GLY A 204 14.20 18.31 -35.19
N VAL A 205 13.35 18.41 -34.16
CA VAL A 205 12.50 17.31 -33.64
C VAL A 205 11.58 16.71 -34.70
N GLY A 206 11.20 17.50 -35.71
CA GLY A 206 10.20 17.15 -36.71
C GLY A 206 8.76 17.28 -36.16
N PRO A 207 7.74 17.11 -37.00
CA PRO A 207 6.35 17.13 -36.56
C PRO A 207 6.04 15.89 -35.71
N GLY A 208 5.14 16.06 -34.74
CA GLY A 208 4.55 14.95 -34.00
C GLY A 208 4.96 14.82 -32.54
N VAL A 209 4.42 13.79 -31.90
CA VAL A 209 4.66 13.55 -30.47
C VAL A 209 6.02 12.88 -30.26
N VAL A 210 6.83 13.47 -29.37
CA VAL A 210 8.07 12.85 -28.90
C VAL A 210 7.71 11.75 -27.92
N THR A 211 8.27 10.57 -28.13
CA THR A 211 8.06 9.42 -27.25
C THR A 211 9.36 8.68 -26.99
N CYS A 212 9.46 7.98 -25.86
CA CYS A 212 10.63 7.14 -25.58
C CYS A 212 10.28 5.91 -24.74
N ASP A 213 11.20 4.94 -24.75
CA ASP A 213 11.23 3.82 -23.79
C ASP A 213 12.35 4.10 -22.79
N ALA A 214 12.01 4.17 -21.51
CA ALA A 214 12.94 4.64 -20.50
C ALA A 214 12.88 3.84 -19.20
N GLN A 215 14.06 3.71 -18.59
CA GLN A 215 14.27 3.13 -17.28
C GLN A 215 14.50 4.26 -16.27
N GLY A 216 13.70 4.24 -15.21
CA GLY A 216 13.55 5.31 -14.26
C GLY A 216 14.55 5.29 -13.12
N VAL A 217 14.02 5.65 -11.97
CA VAL A 217 14.76 6.01 -10.77
C VAL A 217 15.88 5.05 -10.35
N LYS A 218 17.01 5.64 -9.95
CA LYS A 218 18.03 5.00 -9.11
C LYS A 218 17.77 5.28 -7.64
N TYR A 219 17.57 4.23 -6.84
CA TYR A 219 17.45 4.32 -5.39
C TYR A 219 18.76 3.85 -4.74
N ASN A 220 19.38 4.70 -3.92
CA ASN A 220 20.71 4.47 -3.33
C ASN A 220 21.80 4.15 -4.37
N GLY A 221 21.73 4.80 -5.54
CA GLY A 221 22.71 4.64 -6.62
C GLY A 221 22.50 3.41 -7.51
N SER A 222 21.49 2.57 -7.24
CA SER A 222 21.16 1.41 -8.06
C SER A 222 19.79 1.55 -8.71
N TYR A 223 19.66 1.06 -9.95
CA TYR A 223 18.37 0.97 -10.61
C TYR A 223 17.43 0.03 -9.84
N VAL A 224 16.19 0.47 -9.64
CA VAL A 224 15.15 -0.30 -8.96
C VAL A 224 13.92 -0.42 -9.85
N ASN A 225 13.38 -1.62 -9.96
CA ASN A 225 12.24 -1.91 -10.82
C ASN A 225 11.26 -2.93 -10.24
N THR A 226 11.46 -3.39 -9.01
CA THR A 226 10.51 -4.25 -8.32
C THR A 226 9.53 -3.42 -7.49
N ILE A 227 8.36 -4.00 -7.20
CA ILE A 227 7.30 -3.33 -6.44
C ILE A 227 7.80 -2.90 -5.05
N SER A 228 8.48 -3.80 -4.32
CA SER A 228 8.93 -3.51 -2.95
C SER A 228 9.92 -2.35 -2.91
N GLN A 229 10.90 -2.35 -3.82
CA GLN A 229 11.94 -1.33 -3.88
C GLN A 229 11.37 0.03 -4.30
N LEU A 230 10.47 0.06 -5.29
CA LEU A 230 9.82 1.29 -5.73
C LEU A 230 8.87 1.87 -4.67
N VAL A 231 8.15 1.02 -3.92
CA VAL A 231 7.34 1.45 -2.77
C VAL A 231 8.23 2.05 -1.69
N GLN A 232 9.34 1.40 -1.34
CA GLN A 232 10.31 1.93 -0.37
C GLN A 232 10.88 3.28 -0.82
N TYR A 233 11.21 3.42 -2.10
CA TYR A 233 11.64 4.69 -2.67
C TYR A 233 10.55 5.77 -2.52
N LEU A 234 9.31 5.48 -2.93
CA LEU A 234 8.19 6.43 -2.85
C LEU A 234 7.96 6.93 -1.42
N VAL A 235 7.86 6.02 -0.45
CA VAL A 235 7.52 6.40 0.94
C VAL A 235 8.66 7.10 1.68
N THR A 236 9.92 6.88 1.29
CA THR A 236 11.09 7.48 1.96
C THR A 236 11.64 8.72 1.25
N GLN A 237 11.42 8.87 -0.07
CA GLN A 237 12.02 9.93 -0.87
C GLN A 237 11.02 10.94 -1.44
N ARG A 238 9.72 10.60 -1.51
CA ARG A 238 8.69 11.43 -2.16
C ARG A 238 7.67 12.01 -1.19
N GLY A 239 6.90 12.99 -1.64
CA GLY A 239 6.01 13.76 -0.78
C GLY A 239 6.74 14.75 0.12
N LYS A 240 6.03 15.30 1.11
CA LYS A 240 6.55 16.31 2.03
C LYS A 240 7.63 15.71 2.94
N ALA A 241 8.80 16.35 3.03
CA ALA A 241 9.93 15.84 3.81
C ALA A 241 9.59 15.51 5.27
N ALA A 242 8.77 16.33 5.91
CA ALA A 242 8.34 16.13 7.30
C ALA A 242 7.43 14.90 7.51
N THR A 243 6.79 14.37 6.47
CA THR A 243 5.85 13.25 6.59
C THR A 243 6.40 11.93 6.03
N ARG A 244 7.51 11.96 5.29
CA ARG A 244 8.19 10.78 4.74
C ARG A 244 8.50 9.73 5.80
N PHE A 245 8.41 8.47 5.42
CA PHE A 245 8.80 7.36 6.26
C PHE A 245 10.32 7.29 6.38
N THR A 246 10.77 6.78 7.51
CA THR A 246 12.17 6.42 7.75
C THR A 246 12.33 4.90 7.72
N ALA A 247 13.57 4.40 7.78
CA ALA A 247 13.82 2.96 7.86
C ALA A 247 13.11 2.29 9.07
N ALA A 248 12.89 3.03 10.17
CA ALA A 248 12.20 2.52 11.35
C ALA A 248 10.68 2.33 11.13
N ASP A 249 10.10 3.04 10.16
CA ASP A 249 8.70 2.91 9.77
C ASP A 249 8.49 1.73 8.79
N LEU A 250 9.55 1.04 8.36
CA LEU A 250 9.48 -0.06 7.40
C LEU A 250 9.65 -1.42 8.09
N ASP A 251 8.84 -2.40 7.70
CA ASP A 251 9.10 -3.79 8.05
C ASP A 251 10.11 -4.40 7.07
N ALA A 252 11.40 -4.17 7.33
CA ALA A 252 12.47 -4.56 6.41
C ALA A 252 12.48 -6.07 6.10
N VAL A 253 12.15 -6.92 7.08
CA VAL A 253 12.12 -8.37 6.90
C VAL A 253 10.96 -8.77 5.99
N GLN A 254 9.77 -8.24 6.26
CA GLN A 254 8.59 -8.55 5.45
C GLN A 254 8.71 -8.00 4.03
N LEU A 255 9.25 -6.79 3.86
CA LEU A 255 9.45 -6.17 2.56
C LEU A 255 10.51 -6.90 1.73
N ALA A 256 11.57 -7.42 2.35
CA ALA A 256 12.57 -8.25 1.67
C ALA A 256 12.00 -9.62 1.25
N ALA A 257 11.20 -10.26 2.12
CA ALA A 257 10.51 -11.51 1.78
C ALA A 257 9.50 -11.29 0.64
N PHE A 258 8.77 -10.17 0.66
CA PHE A 258 7.86 -9.80 -0.43
C PHE A 258 8.60 -9.57 -1.74
N ASP A 259 9.73 -8.86 -1.72
CA ASP A 259 10.55 -8.58 -2.91
C ASP A 259 11.08 -9.88 -3.55
N ALA A 260 11.59 -10.80 -2.72
CA ALA A 260 12.07 -12.10 -3.17
C ALA A 260 10.95 -12.97 -3.79
N ALA A 261 9.73 -12.88 -3.27
CA ALA A 261 8.57 -13.58 -3.81
C ALA A 261 7.95 -12.92 -5.05
N ASN A 262 8.23 -11.63 -5.26
CA ASN A 262 7.62 -10.80 -6.31
C ASN A 262 8.70 -10.01 -7.11
N PRO A 263 9.65 -10.70 -7.76
CA PRO A 263 10.81 -10.08 -8.42
C PRO A 263 10.52 -9.49 -9.80
N GLN A 264 9.28 -9.61 -10.29
CA GLN A 264 8.91 -9.14 -11.61
C GLN A 264 9.07 -7.62 -11.75
N PRO A 265 9.62 -7.16 -12.89
CA PRO A 265 9.81 -5.73 -13.13
C PRO A 265 8.47 -5.05 -13.42
N VAL A 266 8.33 -3.83 -12.91
CA VAL A 266 7.15 -2.99 -13.08
C VAL A 266 7.51 -1.59 -13.59
N GLY A 267 6.51 -0.86 -14.10
CA GLY A 267 6.64 0.49 -14.60
C GLY A 267 5.47 1.40 -14.21
N LEU A 268 5.79 2.60 -13.74
CA LEU A 268 4.81 3.65 -13.46
C LEU A 268 5.37 5.02 -13.85
N TYR A 269 4.74 5.66 -14.83
CA TYR A 269 5.08 7.01 -15.29
C TYR A 269 4.05 8.02 -14.77
N LEU A 270 4.51 9.02 -14.02
CA LEU A 270 3.66 10.00 -13.36
C LEU A 270 3.92 11.39 -13.95
N THR A 271 2.96 11.93 -14.68
CA THR A 271 2.99 13.31 -15.22
C THR A 271 2.12 14.28 -14.43
N ASP A 272 1.22 13.75 -13.60
CA ASP A 272 0.22 14.51 -12.86
C ASP A 272 0.51 14.46 -11.36
N ARG A 273 -0.26 15.26 -10.58
CA ARG A 273 -0.14 15.41 -9.13
C ARG A 273 -0.66 14.19 -8.36
N THR A 274 -0.15 13.01 -8.69
CA THR A 274 -0.53 11.73 -8.09
C THR A 274 -0.10 11.69 -6.63
N ASN A 275 -0.96 11.17 -5.76
CA ASN A 275 -0.68 10.98 -4.35
C ASN A 275 0.27 9.80 -4.12
N VAL A 276 1.20 9.89 -3.14
CA VAL A 276 2.20 8.86 -2.85
C VAL A 276 1.55 7.51 -2.51
N LEU A 277 0.50 7.51 -1.69
CA LEU A 277 -0.24 6.29 -1.33
C LEU A 277 -0.92 5.67 -2.56
N VAL A 278 -1.48 6.49 -3.44
CA VAL A 278 -2.11 6.03 -4.70
C VAL A 278 -1.06 5.38 -5.61
N ALA A 279 0.11 6.00 -5.78
CA ALA A 279 1.19 5.43 -6.58
C ALA A 279 1.70 4.10 -6.00
N CYS A 280 1.87 4.01 -4.67
CA CYS A 280 2.23 2.76 -4.01
C CYS A 280 1.17 1.66 -4.22
N GLN A 281 -0.11 2.02 -4.14
CA GLN A 281 -1.20 1.07 -4.30
C GLN A 281 -1.36 0.59 -5.75
N GLN A 282 -1.09 1.44 -6.76
CA GLN A 282 -1.03 1.05 -8.17
C GLN A 282 0.07 0.01 -8.43
N LEU A 283 1.25 0.21 -7.83
CA LEU A 283 2.34 -0.76 -7.91
C LEU A 283 1.95 -2.07 -7.20
N ALA A 284 1.45 -2.01 -5.96
CA ALA A 284 1.10 -3.19 -5.18
C ALA A 284 -0.05 -4.01 -5.78
N SER A 285 -1.09 -3.35 -6.31
CA SER A 285 -2.26 -4.03 -6.88
C SER A 285 -1.92 -4.85 -8.13
N SER A 286 -0.79 -4.57 -8.78
CA SER A 286 -0.29 -5.29 -9.95
C SER A 286 -0.13 -6.79 -9.68
N VAL A 287 0.20 -7.17 -8.44
CA VAL A 287 0.28 -8.58 -8.00
C VAL A 287 -0.80 -8.95 -6.97
N GLY A 288 -1.88 -8.18 -6.89
CA GLY A 288 -2.93 -8.39 -5.90
C GLY A 288 -2.46 -8.19 -4.46
N ALA A 289 -1.46 -7.32 -4.28
CA ALA A 289 -0.99 -6.91 -2.97
C ALA A 289 -1.55 -5.56 -2.54
N GLN A 290 -1.52 -5.34 -1.24
CA GLN A 290 -2.03 -4.14 -0.60
C GLN A 290 -0.98 -3.57 0.34
N LEU A 291 -0.97 -2.24 0.41
CA LEU A 291 -0.13 -1.51 1.34
C LEU A 291 -0.82 -1.51 2.71
N VAL A 292 -0.20 -2.15 3.72
CA VAL A 292 -0.81 -2.29 5.04
C VAL A 292 0.20 -1.97 6.13
N PRO A 293 -0.11 -1.10 7.08
CA PRO A 293 0.70 -0.94 8.28
C PRO A 293 0.46 -2.11 9.24
N SER A 294 1.49 -2.56 9.94
CA SER A 294 1.33 -3.42 11.11
C SER A 294 0.67 -2.66 12.25
N MET A 295 0.18 -3.39 13.25
CA MET A 295 -0.25 -2.80 14.51
C MET A 295 0.81 -1.86 15.10
N THR A 296 2.10 -2.22 15.02
CA THR A 296 3.21 -1.38 15.50
C THR A 296 3.59 -0.26 14.51
N GLY A 297 2.75 0.01 13.51
CA GLY A 297 2.91 1.09 12.54
C GLY A 297 4.04 0.87 11.54
N LYS A 298 4.47 -0.37 11.27
CA LYS A 298 5.48 -0.65 10.24
C LYS A 298 4.82 -0.96 8.90
N LEU A 299 5.31 -0.36 7.82
CA LEU A 299 4.83 -0.61 6.47
C LEU A 299 5.11 -2.04 6.02
N ARG A 300 4.08 -2.72 5.51
CA ARG A 300 4.15 -4.05 4.89
C ARG A 300 3.43 -4.05 3.56
N LEU A 301 3.79 -5.00 2.70
CA LEU A 301 3.09 -5.33 1.46
C LEU A 301 2.49 -6.72 1.58
N ILE A 302 1.18 -6.82 1.69
CA ILE A 302 0.51 -8.12 1.88
C ILE A 302 -0.20 -8.51 0.58
N GLN A 303 0.25 -9.60 -0.02
CA GLN A 303 -0.43 -10.22 -1.15
C GLN A 303 -1.61 -11.06 -0.65
N PHE A 304 -2.79 -10.88 -1.25
CA PHE A 304 -3.86 -11.84 -1.07
C PHE A 304 -3.47 -13.13 -1.79
N ALA A 305 -3.30 -14.21 -1.03
CA ALA A 305 -2.80 -15.48 -1.55
C ALA A 305 -3.51 -16.65 -0.86
N LEU A 306 -3.46 -17.81 -1.51
CA LEU A 306 -3.88 -19.08 -0.91
C LEU A 306 -2.62 -19.82 -0.46
N PRO A 307 -2.30 -19.84 0.83
CA PRO A 307 -1.08 -20.44 1.30
C PRO A 307 -1.08 -21.95 1.08
N ALA A 308 0.02 -22.50 0.58
CA ALA A 308 0.18 -23.95 0.44
C ALA A 308 0.37 -24.65 1.81
N ALA A 309 0.96 -23.95 2.77
CA ALA A 309 1.19 -24.44 4.12
C ALA A 309 0.82 -23.35 5.15
N ALA A 310 0.32 -23.78 6.30
CA ALA A 310 0.05 -22.89 7.41
C ALA A 310 1.33 -22.66 8.25
N THR A 311 1.46 -21.46 8.80
CA THR A 311 2.50 -21.11 9.78
C THR A 311 1.98 -21.10 11.21
N ALA A 312 0.66 -21.17 11.40
CA ALA A 312 0.01 -21.33 12.69
C ALA A 312 -1.28 -22.14 12.59
N GLU A 313 -1.70 -22.74 13.70
CA GLU A 313 -2.96 -23.47 13.80
C GLU A 313 -3.95 -22.75 14.73
N ILE A 314 -5.23 -22.85 14.38
CA ILE A 314 -6.34 -22.34 15.18
C ILE A 314 -7.25 -23.51 15.51
N LEU A 315 -7.11 -24.02 16.74
CA LEU A 315 -7.85 -25.18 17.23
C LEU A 315 -9.26 -24.80 17.72
N PRO A 316 -10.21 -25.75 17.78
CA PRO A 316 -11.55 -25.46 18.28
C PRO A 316 -11.56 -24.99 19.74
N SER A 317 -10.63 -25.48 20.57
CA SER A 317 -10.48 -25.07 21.98
C SER A 317 -10.04 -23.61 22.16
N GLN A 318 -9.52 -22.99 21.11
CA GLN A 318 -9.06 -21.61 21.11
C GLN A 318 -10.10 -20.65 20.52
N GLN A 319 -11.27 -21.16 20.13
CA GLN A 319 -12.42 -20.41 19.65
C GLN A 319 -13.45 -20.30 20.76
N LEU A 320 -14.10 -19.14 20.87
CA LEU A 320 -15.23 -18.97 21.76
C LEU A 320 -16.39 -19.84 21.28
N ASP A 321 -17.05 -20.53 22.23
CA ASP A 321 -18.16 -21.42 21.92
C ASP A 321 -19.24 -20.70 21.10
N ARG A 322 -19.75 -21.39 20.07
CA ARG A 322 -20.78 -20.90 19.13
C ARG A 322 -20.47 -19.56 18.43
N SER A 323 -19.22 -19.10 18.39
CA SER A 323 -18.85 -17.82 17.74
C SER A 323 -18.59 -17.92 16.23
N ILE A 324 -18.28 -19.11 15.70
CA ILE A 324 -17.89 -19.25 14.29
C ILE A 324 -19.09 -19.10 13.33
N THR A 325 -18.93 -18.24 12.34
CA THR A 325 -19.93 -17.91 11.32
C THR A 325 -19.29 -17.78 9.94
N ILE A 326 -20.10 -17.86 8.87
CA ILE A 326 -19.68 -17.57 7.50
C ILE A 326 -20.11 -16.13 7.20
N VAL A 327 -19.14 -15.27 6.87
CA VAL A 327 -19.40 -13.86 6.55
C VAL A 327 -19.47 -13.63 5.06
N ARG A 328 -18.67 -14.38 4.29
CA ARG A 328 -18.57 -14.21 2.85
C ARG A 328 -18.32 -15.53 2.16
N ARG A 329 -18.86 -15.67 0.95
CA ARG A 329 -18.48 -16.69 -0.01
C ARG A 329 -18.28 -16.02 -1.36
N THR A 330 -17.13 -16.25 -2.02
CA THR A 330 -16.83 -15.62 -3.30
C THR A 330 -17.59 -16.32 -4.44
N GLU A 331 -17.90 -15.54 -5.47
CA GLU A 331 -18.37 -16.07 -6.75
C GLU A 331 -17.22 -16.76 -7.48
N VAL A 332 -17.59 -17.66 -8.41
CA VAL A 332 -16.63 -18.41 -9.22
C VAL A 332 -16.45 -17.71 -10.55
N ALA A 333 -15.20 -17.52 -10.95
CA ALA A 333 -14.85 -17.08 -12.29
C ALA A 333 -13.98 -18.14 -12.98
N ALA A 334 -14.27 -18.41 -14.25
CA ALA A 334 -13.52 -19.38 -15.05
C ALA A 334 -12.33 -18.75 -15.81
N SER A 335 -12.23 -17.43 -15.82
CA SER A 335 -11.20 -16.73 -16.59
C SER A 335 -10.77 -15.44 -15.90
N VAL A 336 -9.52 -15.05 -16.14
CA VAL A 336 -8.95 -13.79 -15.66
C VAL A 336 -8.09 -13.18 -16.78
N LYS A 337 -8.32 -11.91 -17.09
CA LYS A 337 -7.54 -11.15 -18.06
C LYS A 337 -6.69 -10.10 -17.36
N VAL A 338 -5.41 -10.06 -17.70
CA VAL A 338 -4.42 -9.14 -17.12
C VAL A 338 -3.78 -8.32 -18.24
N GLY A 339 -3.79 -7.00 -18.08
CA GLY A 339 -3.05 -6.04 -18.90
C GLY A 339 -1.61 -5.92 -18.39
N TYR A 340 -0.65 -5.97 -19.30
CA TYR A 340 0.79 -5.79 -19.05
C TYR A 340 1.41 -4.95 -20.17
N CYS A 341 2.65 -4.49 -19.97
CA CYS A 341 3.39 -3.67 -20.91
C CYS A 341 2.57 -2.46 -21.39
N ARG A 342 2.24 -1.55 -20.45
CA ARG A 342 1.47 -0.36 -20.77
C ARG A 342 2.22 0.49 -21.79
N ASN A 343 1.53 0.83 -22.86
CA ASN A 343 1.88 1.92 -23.74
C ASN A 343 1.32 3.23 -23.15
N TRP A 344 2.23 4.09 -22.69
CA TRP A 344 1.87 5.31 -21.98
C TRP A 344 1.38 6.44 -22.89
N THR A 345 1.65 6.36 -24.20
CA THR A 345 1.21 7.35 -25.19
C THR A 345 0.75 6.64 -26.47
N PRO A 346 -0.47 6.06 -26.47
CA PRO A 346 -1.03 5.42 -27.64
C PRO A 346 -1.13 6.38 -28.83
N GLN A 347 -0.74 5.91 -30.02
CA GLN A 347 -0.70 6.67 -31.27
C GLN A 347 -1.42 5.86 -32.36
N ASP A 348 -2.68 6.19 -32.64
CA ASP A 348 -3.57 5.44 -33.55
C ASP A 348 -3.52 5.93 -35.01
N LYS A 349 -2.89 7.09 -35.27
CA LYS A 349 -2.86 7.76 -36.58
C LYS A 349 -1.46 8.09 -37.08
N LEU A 350 -0.50 7.20 -36.84
CA LEU A 350 0.87 7.37 -37.31
C LEU A 350 0.95 7.42 -38.84
N GLN A 351 1.26 8.60 -39.39
CA GLN A 351 1.42 8.82 -40.83
C GLN A 351 2.84 8.51 -41.30
N THR A 352 3.30 7.28 -41.02
CA THR A 352 4.69 6.90 -41.23
C THR A 352 4.87 5.68 -42.13
N SER A 353 6.09 5.52 -42.63
CA SER A 353 6.56 4.35 -43.37
C SER A 353 6.83 3.13 -42.46
N LEU A 354 6.35 3.15 -41.21
CA LEU A 354 6.48 2.00 -40.30
C LEU A 354 5.66 0.82 -40.82
N PRO A 355 6.13 -0.43 -40.58
CA PRO A 355 5.32 -1.62 -40.82
C PRO A 355 4.00 -1.54 -40.05
N ASP A 356 2.92 -2.08 -40.62
CA ASP A 356 1.58 -2.00 -40.03
C ASP A 356 1.51 -2.66 -38.65
N ALA A 357 2.27 -3.73 -38.42
CA ALA A 357 2.39 -4.37 -37.11
C ALA A 357 2.89 -3.40 -36.01
N HIS A 358 3.83 -2.50 -36.33
CA HIS A 358 4.32 -1.51 -35.38
C HIS A 358 3.28 -0.41 -35.14
N LYS A 359 2.54 0.00 -36.18
CA LYS A 359 1.42 0.95 -36.03
C LYS A 359 0.34 0.38 -35.12
N THR A 360 -0.02 -0.90 -35.28
CA THR A 360 -0.98 -1.57 -34.39
C THR A 360 -0.45 -1.63 -32.94
N LEU A 361 0.84 -1.94 -32.75
CA LEU A 361 1.45 -1.97 -31.42
C LEU A 361 1.39 -0.60 -30.73
N TYR A 362 1.76 0.48 -31.43
CA TYR A 362 1.71 1.83 -30.86
C TYR A 362 0.29 2.36 -30.66
N ALA A 363 -0.71 1.84 -31.38
CA ALA A 363 -2.11 2.17 -31.16
C ALA A 363 -2.70 1.46 -29.91
N GLN A 364 -2.16 0.30 -29.54
CA GLN A 364 -2.65 -0.46 -28.39
C GLN A 364 -2.11 0.12 -27.08
N GLN A 365 -3.01 0.45 -26.15
CA GLN A 365 -2.64 0.96 -24.82
C GLN A 365 -2.04 -0.13 -23.92
N TRP A 366 -2.48 -1.37 -24.10
CA TRP A 366 -2.08 -2.51 -23.27
C TRP A 366 -1.86 -3.73 -24.14
N LEU A 367 -0.81 -4.49 -23.83
CA LEU A 367 -0.81 -5.91 -24.17
C LEU A 367 -1.57 -6.67 -23.08
N SER A 368 -2.18 -7.80 -23.42
CA SER A 368 -2.95 -8.58 -22.45
C SER A 368 -2.74 -10.07 -22.60
N VAL A 369 -2.95 -10.79 -21.50
CA VAL A 369 -3.02 -12.24 -21.43
C VAL A 369 -4.29 -12.64 -20.70
N THR A 370 -4.86 -13.77 -21.09
CA THR A 370 -6.07 -14.33 -20.46
C THR A 370 -5.79 -15.76 -20.03
N ALA A 371 -5.96 -16.05 -18.74
CA ALA A 371 -5.98 -17.41 -18.22
C ALA A 371 -7.43 -17.91 -18.20
N VAL A 372 -7.67 -19.14 -18.64
CA VAL A 372 -9.01 -19.75 -18.72
C VAL A 372 -8.96 -21.20 -18.21
N ASP A 373 -9.95 -21.58 -17.39
CA ASP A 373 -10.21 -22.96 -16.97
C ASP A 373 -11.53 -23.43 -17.61
N ALA A 374 -11.43 -24.11 -18.76
CA ALA A 374 -12.58 -24.56 -19.53
C ALA A 374 -13.47 -25.55 -18.77
N GLY A 375 -12.90 -26.33 -17.85
CA GLY A 375 -13.65 -27.26 -17.01
C GLY A 375 -14.53 -26.53 -16.02
N VAL A 376 -13.99 -25.49 -15.36
CA VAL A 376 -14.78 -24.60 -14.48
C VAL A 376 -15.84 -23.85 -15.28
N GLN A 377 -15.50 -23.36 -16.48
CA GLN A 377 -16.44 -22.67 -17.37
C GLN A 377 -17.66 -23.54 -17.70
N ALA A 378 -17.43 -24.78 -18.11
CA ALA A 378 -18.50 -25.72 -18.44
C ALA A 378 -19.31 -26.13 -17.20
N THR A 379 -18.64 -26.41 -16.08
CA THR A 379 -19.28 -26.86 -14.82
C THR A 379 -20.19 -25.78 -14.23
N TYR A 380 -19.73 -24.52 -14.21
CA TYR A 380 -20.46 -23.39 -13.67
C TYR A 380 -21.33 -22.64 -14.70
N LYS A 381 -21.30 -23.07 -15.97
CA LYS A 381 -22.05 -22.46 -17.09
C LYS A 381 -21.78 -20.96 -17.22
N LEU A 382 -20.50 -20.59 -17.19
CA LEU A 382 -20.05 -19.20 -17.28
C LEU A 382 -19.74 -18.83 -18.73
N ASP A 383 -20.28 -17.71 -19.21
CA ASP A 383 -20.16 -17.21 -20.58
C ASP A 383 -19.61 -15.78 -20.67
N ALA A 384 -19.45 -15.10 -19.53
CA ALA A 384 -18.92 -13.75 -19.46
C ALA A 384 -17.44 -13.68 -19.84
N GLU A 385 -17.09 -12.70 -20.68
CA GLU A 385 -15.68 -12.34 -20.91
C GLU A 385 -15.10 -11.64 -19.68
N PRO A 386 -13.86 -11.99 -19.26
CA PRO A 386 -13.24 -11.38 -18.11
C PRO A 386 -12.85 -9.93 -18.41
N VAL A 387 -13.22 -9.03 -17.51
CA VAL A 387 -12.75 -7.64 -17.54
C VAL A 387 -11.23 -7.62 -17.32
N GLN A 388 -10.53 -6.82 -18.13
CA GLN A 388 -9.09 -6.67 -17.98
C GLN A 388 -8.76 -5.99 -16.65
N ILE A 389 -7.81 -6.58 -15.94
CA ILE A 389 -7.19 -5.97 -14.77
C ILE A 389 -5.88 -5.33 -15.23
N ASP A 390 -5.79 -4.02 -15.12
CA ASP A 390 -4.60 -3.26 -15.48
C ASP A 390 -3.53 -3.40 -14.40
N THR A 391 -2.28 -3.61 -14.83
CA THR A 391 -1.14 -3.79 -13.92
C THR A 391 0.07 -3.01 -14.40
N CYS A 392 1.02 -2.74 -13.53
CA CYS A 392 2.30 -2.14 -13.89
C CYS A 392 3.32 -3.17 -14.44
N LEU A 393 2.93 -4.45 -14.67
CA LEU A 393 3.83 -5.51 -15.11
C LEU A 393 4.36 -5.25 -16.53
N LEU A 394 5.61 -5.62 -16.80
CA LEU A 394 6.25 -5.35 -18.10
C LEU A 394 6.29 -6.55 -19.04
N ARG A 395 6.54 -7.76 -18.52
CA ARG A 395 6.77 -8.93 -19.37
C ARG A 395 5.54 -9.81 -19.45
N LYS A 396 5.32 -10.41 -20.62
CA LYS A 396 4.22 -11.37 -20.86
C LYS A 396 4.24 -12.53 -19.87
N VAL A 397 5.42 -13.05 -19.54
CA VAL A 397 5.59 -14.17 -18.59
C VAL A 397 5.07 -13.82 -17.20
N ASP A 398 5.32 -12.60 -16.73
CA ASP A 398 4.86 -12.14 -15.41
C ASP A 398 3.35 -11.90 -15.41
N GLY A 399 2.83 -11.27 -16.48
CA GLY A 399 1.39 -11.11 -16.68
C GLY A 399 0.65 -12.45 -16.69
N GLN A 400 1.22 -13.47 -17.34
CA GLN A 400 0.62 -14.80 -17.40
C GLN A 400 0.68 -15.51 -16.04
N ALA A 401 1.79 -15.39 -15.31
CA ALA A 401 1.92 -15.92 -13.96
C ALA A 401 0.88 -15.31 -13.02
N GLU A 402 0.68 -14.00 -13.09
CA GLU A 402 -0.32 -13.30 -12.28
C GLU A 402 -1.76 -13.67 -12.66
N ALA A 403 -2.07 -13.77 -13.96
CA ALA A 403 -3.38 -14.23 -14.43
C ALA A 403 -3.70 -15.65 -13.93
N ASN A 404 -2.72 -16.56 -13.99
CA ASN A 404 -2.86 -17.93 -13.48
C ASN A 404 -3.07 -17.96 -11.96
N ARG A 405 -2.32 -17.14 -11.21
CA ARG A 405 -2.43 -17.04 -9.75
C ARG A 405 -3.83 -16.54 -9.34
N ARG A 406 -4.31 -15.46 -9.96
CA ARG A 406 -5.66 -14.94 -9.73
C ARG A 406 -6.72 -15.96 -10.10
N LEU A 407 -6.58 -16.65 -11.24
CA LEU A 407 -7.50 -17.72 -11.65
C LEU A 407 -7.56 -18.85 -10.62
N ALA A 408 -6.41 -19.29 -10.08
CA ALA A 408 -6.37 -20.32 -9.04
C ALA A 408 -7.13 -19.94 -7.77
N ILE A 409 -7.23 -18.64 -7.49
CA ILE A 409 -8.03 -18.10 -6.39
C ILE A 409 -9.52 -18.17 -6.71
N VAL A 410 -9.93 -17.55 -7.82
CA VAL A 410 -11.36 -17.30 -8.15
C VAL A 410 -12.08 -18.49 -8.79
N LYS A 411 -11.34 -19.50 -9.28
CA LYS A 411 -11.95 -20.69 -9.91
C LYS A 411 -12.61 -21.66 -8.93
N VAL A 412 -12.44 -21.43 -7.64
CA VAL A 412 -13.05 -22.19 -6.55
C VAL A 412 -13.75 -21.19 -5.61
N PRO A 413 -14.99 -21.47 -5.15
CA PRO A 413 -15.65 -20.61 -4.17
C PRO A 413 -14.84 -20.57 -2.86
N ARG A 414 -14.38 -19.39 -2.47
CA ARG A 414 -13.64 -19.17 -1.22
C ARG A 414 -14.59 -18.73 -0.13
N THR A 415 -14.44 -19.30 1.06
CA THR A 415 -15.31 -19.01 2.20
C THR A 415 -14.53 -18.29 3.28
N THR A 416 -15.03 -17.14 3.71
CA THR A 416 -14.48 -16.38 4.82
C THR A 416 -15.25 -16.70 6.09
N TYR A 417 -14.54 -17.31 7.05
CA TYR A 417 -15.07 -17.67 8.36
C TYR A 417 -14.68 -16.62 9.39
N ARG A 418 -15.65 -16.14 10.17
CA ARG A 418 -15.43 -15.21 11.29
C ARG A 418 -15.69 -15.89 12.62
N PHE A 419 -14.84 -15.66 13.61
CA PHE A 419 -14.99 -16.19 14.96
C PHE A 419 -14.25 -15.33 15.98
N ASP A 420 -14.64 -15.46 17.25
CA ASP A 420 -13.92 -14.86 18.36
C ASP A 420 -12.93 -15.86 18.93
N ALA A 421 -11.68 -15.45 19.04
CA ALA A 421 -10.56 -16.25 19.50
C ALA A 421 -10.10 -15.84 20.91
N THR A 422 -9.51 -16.81 21.60
CA THR A 422 -8.87 -16.64 22.91
C THR A 422 -7.60 -15.77 22.82
N PRO A 423 -7.06 -15.29 23.96
CA PRO A 423 -5.84 -14.47 23.98
C PRO A 423 -4.62 -15.04 23.24
N ALA A 424 -4.57 -16.36 23.03
CA ALA A 424 -3.48 -17.05 22.32
C ALA A 424 -3.24 -16.53 20.89
N HIS A 425 -4.26 -15.93 20.27
CA HIS A 425 -4.19 -15.42 18.89
C HIS A 425 -4.15 -13.89 18.80
N LEU A 426 -3.98 -13.20 19.94
CA LEU A 426 -3.78 -11.75 19.97
C LEU A 426 -2.52 -11.29 19.23
N MET A 427 -1.59 -12.18 18.90
CA MET A 427 -0.36 -11.83 18.19
C MET A 427 -0.32 -12.33 16.75
N LEU A 428 -1.39 -12.93 16.24
CA LEU A 428 -1.47 -13.27 14.81
C LEU A 428 -1.42 -12.01 13.96
N GLU A 429 -0.73 -12.10 12.83
CA GLU A 429 -0.57 -10.98 11.92
C GLU A 429 -1.48 -11.11 10.70
N LEU A 430 -2.03 -9.99 10.24
CA LEU A 430 -2.78 -9.93 8.99
C LEU A 430 -1.96 -10.53 7.83
N GLY A 431 -2.60 -11.31 6.97
CA GLY A 431 -1.97 -11.96 5.83
C GLY A 431 -1.27 -13.28 6.17
N GLN A 432 -1.17 -13.66 7.44
CA GLN A 432 -0.55 -14.91 7.87
C GLN A 432 -1.33 -16.14 7.38
N ALA A 433 -0.60 -17.19 7.03
CA ALA A 433 -1.15 -18.48 6.67
C ALA A 433 -1.54 -19.29 7.92
N VAL A 434 -2.82 -19.65 8.03
CA VAL A 434 -3.34 -20.36 9.21
C VAL A 434 -4.10 -21.61 8.81
N LYS A 435 -4.04 -22.65 9.65
CA LYS A 435 -4.89 -23.84 9.53
C LYS A 435 -6.04 -23.74 10.52
N LEU A 436 -7.25 -23.55 10.01
CA LEU A 436 -8.46 -23.38 10.80
C LEU A 436 -9.16 -24.73 11.02
N PHE A 437 -9.33 -25.11 12.27
CA PHE A 437 -10.11 -26.28 12.69
C PHE A 437 -11.44 -25.84 13.30
N SER A 438 -12.54 -26.54 13.03
CA SER A 438 -13.79 -26.29 13.75
C SER A 438 -14.72 -27.51 13.70
N ASN A 439 -15.64 -27.61 14.67
CA ASN A 439 -16.63 -28.68 14.76
C ASN A 439 -17.80 -28.48 13.77
N ARG A 440 -17.81 -27.38 13.01
CA ARG A 440 -18.86 -27.02 12.05
C ARG A 440 -18.24 -26.77 10.66
N PHE A 441 -19.11 -26.70 9.65
CA PHE A 441 -18.77 -26.26 8.29
C PHE A 441 -17.70 -27.11 7.57
N GLY A 442 -17.51 -28.37 7.98
CA GLY A 442 -16.54 -29.27 7.36
C GLY A 442 -15.08 -28.90 7.63
N LEU A 443 -14.80 -28.26 8.77
CA LEU A 443 -13.46 -27.82 9.18
C LEU A 443 -12.78 -28.81 10.16
N ALA A 444 -13.33 -30.00 10.37
CA ALA A 444 -12.84 -30.96 11.37
C ALA A 444 -11.40 -31.45 11.10
N ALA A 445 -11.03 -31.66 9.84
CA ALA A 445 -9.68 -32.03 9.44
C ALA A 445 -8.70 -30.84 9.34
N GLY A 446 -9.20 -29.62 9.61
CA GLY A 446 -8.49 -28.37 9.40
C GLY A 446 -8.43 -27.97 7.92
N LYS A 447 -8.56 -26.68 7.64
CA LYS A 447 -8.31 -26.13 6.29
C LYS A 447 -7.32 -24.97 6.35
N VAL A 448 -6.39 -24.95 5.41
CA VAL A 448 -5.41 -23.87 5.28
C VAL A 448 -6.07 -22.69 4.59
N GLY A 449 -5.88 -21.50 5.16
CA GLY A 449 -6.36 -20.24 4.62
C GLY A 449 -5.47 -19.08 5.02
N GLN A 450 -5.84 -17.89 4.59
CA GLN A 450 -5.16 -16.64 4.95
C GLN A 450 -6.00 -15.87 5.97
N LEU A 451 -5.34 -15.29 6.99
CA LEU A 451 -5.97 -14.35 7.90
C LEU A 451 -6.22 -13.02 7.17
N THR A 452 -7.48 -12.75 6.83
CA THR A 452 -7.89 -11.59 6.01
C THR A 452 -8.47 -10.45 6.81
N SER A 453 -8.89 -10.70 8.05
CA SER A 453 -9.27 -9.63 8.98
C SER A 453 -8.93 -10.05 10.40
N ARG A 454 -8.56 -9.09 11.21
CA ARG A 454 -8.31 -9.28 12.64
C ARG A 454 -8.69 -8.02 13.38
N THR A 455 -9.48 -8.20 14.43
CA THR A 455 -9.76 -7.18 15.45
C THR A 455 -9.16 -7.64 16.75
N ALA A 456 -8.28 -6.86 17.36
CA ALA A 456 -7.71 -7.11 18.68
C ALA A 456 -8.27 -6.12 19.68
N ASP A 457 -8.89 -6.64 20.73
CA ASP A 457 -9.40 -5.88 21.85
C ASP A 457 -8.48 -6.10 23.06
N TRP A 458 -7.66 -5.11 23.36
CA TRP A 458 -6.62 -5.20 24.38
C TRP A 458 -7.15 -5.04 25.81
N ASP A 459 -8.41 -4.66 25.97
CA ASP A 459 -9.06 -4.52 27.27
C ASP A 459 -9.66 -5.85 27.71
N THR A 460 -10.37 -6.52 26.79
CA THR A 460 -10.97 -7.83 27.03
C THR A 460 -10.01 -9.00 26.75
N LEU A 461 -8.84 -8.72 26.17
CA LEU A 461 -7.87 -9.72 25.70
C LEU A 461 -8.48 -10.72 24.71
N ARG A 462 -9.39 -10.26 23.85
CA ARG A 462 -10.04 -11.08 22.82
C ARG A 462 -9.65 -10.60 21.43
N SER A 463 -9.71 -11.50 20.47
CA SER A 463 -9.58 -11.13 19.07
C SER A 463 -10.69 -11.73 18.21
N THR A 464 -11.31 -10.92 17.36
CA THR A 464 -12.19 -11.41 16.31
C THR A 464 -11.38 -11.60 15.04
N LEU A 465 -11.38 -12.80 14.47
CA LEU A 465 -10.57 -13.16 13.30
C LEU A 465 -11.47 -13.51 12.13
N GLU A 466 -11.04 -13.19 10.91
CA GLU A 466 -11.63 -13.70 9.67
C GLU A 466 -10.58 -14.42 8.83
N VAL A 467 -10.84 -15.69 8.52
CA VAL A 467 -9.94 -16.54 7.74
C VAL A 467 -10.63 -16.92 6.43
N THR A 468 -9.98 -16.64 5.32
CA THR A 468 -10.46 -17.03 3.98
C THR A 468 -9.76 -18.30 3.52
N VAL A 469 -10.55 -19.30 3.15
CA VAL A 469 -10.14 -20.66 2.75
C VAL A 469 -10.59 -20.97 1.33
#